data_AF-A0A356ID84-F1
#
_entry.id   AF-A0A356ID84-F1
#
_cell.length_a   1.000
_cell.length_b   1.000
_cell.length_c   1.000
_cell.angle_alpha   90.00
_cell.angle_beta   90.00
_cell.angle_gamma   90.00
#
_symmetry.space_group_name_H-M   'P 1'
#
loop_
_entity.id
_entity.type
_entity.pdbx_description
1 polymer ?
#
loop_
_entity_poly.entity_id
_entity_poly.type
_entity_poly.pdbx_seq_one_letter_code
_entity_poly.pdbx_strand_id
1 'polypeptide(L)'
;MATSNIKGEKWVSTVCDLGFGAVTVVADPPTDAQSIKFINTTVHTIKKHQGSYLIEKCPLDVKHGMDVFSDVGNSIDLMRRIKNQYDPSRILNPGRFVGKI
;
A
#
# COMPACT_ATOMS: atom_id res chain seq x y z
N MET A 1 -10.31 -10.86 21.85
CA MET A 1 -9.24 -11.39 22.73
C MET A 1 -8.08 -10.41 22.67
N ALA A 2 -7.69 -9.87 23.82
CA ALA A 2 -6.60 -8.91 23.95
C ALA A 2 -5.26 -9.63 23.88
N THR A 3 -4.34 -9.18 23.04
CA THR A 3 -2.93 -9.61 23.10
C THR A 3 -2.14 -8.60 23.90
N SER A 4 -1.74 -9.05 25.09
CA SER A 4 -0.85 -8.40 26.04
C SER A 4 0.57 -8.22 25.49
N ASN A 5 1.15 -7.07 25.83
CA ASN A 5 2.52 -6.64 25.55
C ASN A 5 3.56 -7.53 26.27
N ILE A 6 4.46 -8.19 25.52
CA ILE A 6 5.62 -8.91 26.08
C ILE A 6 6.87 -8.60 25.21
N LYS A 7 7.70 -7.69 25.74
CA LYS A 7 9.14 -7.46 25.53
C LYS A 7 9.77 -7.72 24.14
N GLY A 8 10.18 -6.60 23.54
CA GLY A 8 10.81 -6.46 22.23
C GLY A 8 9.81 -5.69 21.37
N GLU A 9 10.03 -4.40 21.13
CA GLU A 9 9.08 -3.51 20.44
C GLU A 9 8.70 -4.05 19.07
N LYS A 10 7.70 -4.93 19.05
CA LYS A 10 7.24 -5.57 17.83
C LYS A 10 6.16 -4.68 17.27
N TRP A 11 6.59 -3.62 16.61
CA TRP A 11 5.73 -2.68 15.89
C TRP A 11 5.16 -3.29 14.60
N VAL A 12 5.29 -4.60 14.37
CA VAL A 12 4.76 -5.30 13.19
C VAL A 12 3.92 -6.49 13.62
N SER A 13 2.69 -6.55 13.12
CA SER A 13 1.78 -7.68 13.21
C SER A 13 1.36 -8.11 11.80
N THR A 14 1.17 -9.41 11.60
CA THR A 14 0.74 -9.96 10.30
C THR A 14 -0.40 -10.94 10.47
N VAL A 15 -1.33 -10.92 9.52
CA VAL A 15 -2.39 -11.91 9.37
C VAL A 15 -2.25 -12.49 7.97
N CYS A 16 -2.20 -13.82 7.84
CA CYS A 16 -1.98 -14.47 6.56
C CYS A 16 -3.09 -15.47 6.28
N ASP A 17 -3.69 -15.32 5.10
CA ASP A 17 -4.64 -16.26 4.52
C ASP A 17 -3.93 -17.06 3.44
N LEU A 18 -3.34 -18.19 3.83
CA LEU A 18 -2.56 -19.06 2.95
C LEU A 18 -3.37 -19.56 1.74
N GLY A 19 -4.68 -19.81 1.92
CA GLY A 19 -5.56 -20.26 0.84
C GLY A 19 -5.76 -19.23 -0.28
N PHE A 20 -5.61 -17.94 0.04
CA PHE A 20 -5.69 -16.84 -0.92
C PHE A 20 -4.33 -16.30 -1.35
N GLY A 21 -3.23 -16.76 -0.73
CA GLY A 21 -1.90 -16.21 -0.94
C GLY A 21 -1.78 -14.75 -0.49
N ALA A 22 -2.60 -14.34 0.49
CA ALA A 22 -2.68 -12.95 0.94
C ALA A 22 -2.06 -12.79 2.34
N VAL A 23 -1.45 -11.63 2.57
CA VAL A 23 -0.95 -11.23 3.88
C VAL A 23 -1.30 -9.78 4.14
N THR A 24 -1.96 -9.53 5.26
CA THR A 24 -2.16 -8.18 5.79
C THR A 24 -1.06 -7.89 6.80
N VAL A 25 -0.33 -6.80 6.59
CA VAL A 25 0.75 -6.34 7.46
C VAL A 25 0.31 -5.04 8.12
N VAL A 26 0.25 -5.04 9.44
CA VAL A 26 0.02 -3.84 10.24
C VAL A 26 1.33 -3.48 10.91
N ALA A 27 1.87 -2.31 10.57
CA ALA A 27 3.10 -1.80 11.13
C ALA A 27 2.88 -0.41 11.72
N ASP A 28 3.45 -0.14 12.89
CA ASP A 28 3.43 1.16 13.56
C ASP A 28 4.86 1.61 13.95
N PRO A 29 5.74 1.86 12.96
CA PRO A 29 7.10 2.27 13.24
C PRO A 29 7.10 3.65 13.92
N PRO A 30 7.96 3.88 14.93
CA PRO A 30 7.92 5.11 15.75
C PRO A 30 8.29 6.40 15.00
N THR A 31 8.78 6.32 13.76
CA THR A 31 9.18 7.50 12.97
C THR A 31 8.83 7.33 11.50
N ASP A 32 8.56 8.44 10.80
CA ASP A 32 8.26 8.42 9.37
C ASP A 32 9.42 7.87 8.53
N ALA A 33 10.67 8.15 8.91
CA ALA A 33 11.84 7.60 8.25
C ALA A 33 11.89 6.06 8.32
N GLN A 34 11.49 5.48 9.47
CA GLN A 34 11.40 4.03 9.62
C GLN A 34 10.22 3.45 8.85
N SER A 35 9.08 4.17 8.80
CA SER A 35 7.93 3.81 7.96
C SER A 35 8.28 3.76 6.48
N ILE A 36 8.96 4.78 5.96
CA ILE A 36 9.43 4.82 4.57
C ILE A 36 10.37 3.65 4.29
N LYS A 37 11.35 3.41 5.18
CA LYS A 37 12.30 2.30 5.03
C LYS A 37 11.60 0.95 5.02
N PHE A 38 10.69 0.71 5.97
CA PHE A 38 9.94 -0.53 6.08
C PHE A 38 9.10 -0.82 4.83
N ILE A 39 8.37 0.18 4.36
CA ILE A 39 7.52 0.06 3.17
C ILE A 39 8.37 -0.18 1.92
N ASN A 40 9.47 0.56 1.73
CA ASN A 40 10.36 0.37 0.59
C ASN A 40 10.97 -1.04 0.56
N THR A 41 11.42 -1.56 1.70
CA THR A 41 11.93 -2.94 1.80
C THR A 41 10.84 -3.97 1.51
N THR A 42 9.63 -3.76 2.04
CA THR A 42 8.49 -4.66 1.82
C THR A 42 8.07 -4.69 0.36
N VAL A 43 7.88 -3.52 -0.25
CA VAL A 43 7.55 -3.38 -1.68
C VAL A 43 8.62 -4.00 -2.56
N HIS A 44 9.90 -3.82 -2.25
CA HIS A 44 11.00 -4.44 -2.99
C HIS A 44 10.91 -5.96 -2.97
N THR A 45 10.67 -6.56 -1.80
CA THR A 45 10.49 -8.01 -1.65
C THR A 45 9.28 -8.51 -2.44
N ILE A 46 8.13 -7.82 -2.33
CA ILE A 46 6.91 -8.20 -3.07
C ILE A 46 7.17 -8.18 -4.57
N LYS A 47 7.81 -7.12 -5.10
CA LYS A 47 8.17 -7.02 -6.53
C LYS A 47 9.13 -8.13 -6.97
N LYS A 48 10.14 -8.45 -6.17
CA LYS A 48 11.09 -9.55 -6.45
C LYS A 48 10.37 -10.90 -6.63
N HIS A 49 9.29 -11.10 -5.88
CA HIS A 49 8.48 -12.32 -5.94
C HIS A 49 7.24 -12.18 -6.84
N GLN A 50 7.18 -11.14 -7.69
CA GLN A 50 6.06 -10.89 -8.61
C GLN A 50 4.68 -10.82 -7.92
N GLY A 51 4.66 -10.41 -6.65
CA GLY A 51 3.43 -10.18 -5.90
C GLY A 51 2.84 -8.79 -6.16
N SER A 52 1.60 -8.60 -5.73
CA SER A 52 0.92 -7.30 -5.70
C SER A 52 0.80 -6.78 -4.26
N TYR A 53 0.55 -5.48 -4.12
CA TYR A 53 0.37 -4.84 -2.83
C TYR A 53 -0.63 -3.69 -2.92
N LEU A 54 -1.25 -3.39 -1.79
CA LEU A 54 -2.08 -2.21 -1.57
C LEU A 54 -1.73 -1.64 -0.19
N ILE A 55 -1.33 -0.37 -0.15
CA ILE A 55 -1.09 0.34 1.11
C ILE A 55 -2.39 1.05 1.49
N GLU A 56 -3.15 0.45 2.41
CA GLU A 56 -4.43 0.99 2.87
C GLU A 56 -4.27 2.26 3.71
N LYS A 57 -3.22 2.30 4.55
CA LYS A 57 -2.92 3.42 5.46
C LYS A 57 -1.41 3.61 5.58
N CYS A 58 -0.96 4.86 5.47
CA CYS A 58 0.41 5.27 5.72
C CYS A 58 0.48 6.78 6.05
N PRO A 59 1.57 7.26 6.67
CA PRO A 59 1.85 8.68 6.81
C PRO A 59 1.84 9.42 5.47
N LEU A 60 1.53 10.73 5.49
CA LEU A 60 1.43 11.55 4.28
C LEU A 60 2.73 11.57 3.46
N ASP A 61 3.88 11.65 4.12
CA ASP A 61 5.19 11.71 3.47
C ASP A 61 5.50 10.43 2.67
N VAL A 62 5.09 9.27 3.20
CA VAL A 62 5.15 8.00 2.46
C VAL A 62 4.30 8.09 1.20
N LYS A 63 3.06 8.57 1.32
CA LYS A 63 2.12 8.69 0.20
C LYS A 63 2.58 9.67 -0.88
N HIS A 64 3.38 10.68 -0.53
CA HIS A 64 3.99 11.59 -1.49
C HIS A 64 5.15 10.95 -2.27
N GLY A 65 5.93 10.09 -1.62
CA GLY A 65 7.12 9.46 -2.19
C GLY A 65 6.86 8.24 -3.06
N MET A 66 5.69 7.61 -3.00
CA MET A 66 5.39 6.38 -3.75
C MET A 66 3.93 6.24 -4.18
N ASP A 67 3.68 5.34 -5.13
CA ASP A 67 2.32 4.86 -5.41
C ASP A 67 1.92 3.81 -4.36
N VAL A 68 0.76 4.03 -3.73
CA VAL A 68 0.18 3.14 -2.72
C VAL A 68 -0.43 1.88 -3.34
N PHE A 69 -0.61 1.88 -4.66
CA PHE A 69 -1.00 0.72 -5.45
C PHE A 69 0.24 0.03 -6.04
N SER A 70 0.18 -1.28 -6.19
CA SER A 70 1.15 -2.01 -7.01
C SER A 70 1.04 -1.64 -8.49
N ASP A 71 2.01 -2.07 -9.28
CA ASP A 71 1.90 -1.96 -10.73
C ASP A 71 0.63 -2.66 -11.21
N VAL A 72 -0.25 -1.91 -11.85
CA VAL A 72 -1.53 -2.38 -12.38
C VAL A 72 -1.43 -2.82 -13.84
N GLY A 73 -0.24 -2.66 -14.45
CA GLY A 73 0.05 -3.09 -15.82
C GLY A 73 -1.01 -2.63 -16.82
N ASN A 74 -1.42 -3.57 -17.68
CA ASN A 74 -2.35 -3.32 -18.79
C ASN A 74 -3.76 -2.87 -18.36
N SER A 75 -4.12 -3.03 -17.07
CA SER A 75 -5.42 -2.60 -16.56
C SER A 75 -5.53 -1.09 -16.35
N ILE A 76 -4.41 -0.35 -16.40
CA ILE A 76 -4.39 1.11 -16.21
C ILE A 76 -5.27 1.85 -17.22
N ASP A 77 -5.30 1.40 -18.48
CA ASP A 77 -6.07 2.08 -19.53
C ASP A 77 -7.58 1.90 -19.34
N LEU A 78 -8.01 0.73 -18.84
CA LEU A 78 -9.40 0.52 -18.45
C LEU A 78 -9.78 1.45 -17.29
N MET A 79 -8.94 1.53 -16.25
CA MET A 79 -9.17 2.40 -15.10
C MET A 79 -9.21 3.89 -15.49
N ARG A 80 -8.36 4.33 -16.42
CA ARG A 80 -8.42 5.69 -17.01
C ARG A 80 -9.73 5.96 -17.73
N ARG A 81 -10.22 5.01 -18.54
CA ARG A 81 -11.52 5.17 -19.23
C ARG A 81 -12.66 5.30 -18.23
N ILE A 82 -12.67 4.46 -17.19
CA ILE A 82 -13.65 4.55 -16.10
C ILE A 82 -13.55 5.92 -15.41
N LYS A 83 -12.35 6.36 -15.03
CA LYS A 83 -12.13 7.66 -14.39
C LYS A 83 -12.61 8.83 -15.25
N ASN A 84 -12.33 8.81 -16.56
CA ASN A 84 -12.78 9.85 -17.48
C ASN A 84 -14.31 9.85 -17.68
N GLN A 85 -14.96 8.69 -17.61
CA GLN A 85 -16.42 8.59 -17.74
C GLN A 85 -17.15 9.15 -16.51
N TYR A 86 -16.63 8.89 -15.31
CA TYR A 86 -17.30 9.27 -14.06
C TYR A 86 -16.76 10.56 -13.42
N ASP A 87 -15.55 11.00 -13.76
CA ASP A 87 -14.94 12.24 -13.29
C ASP A 87 -14.16 12.92 -14.42
N PRO A 88 -14.85 13.39 -15.47
CA PRO A 88 -14.22 14.04 -16.62
C PRO A 88 -13.46 15.32 -16.24
N SER A 89 -13.91 16.02 -15.20
CA SER A 89 -13.26 17.23 -14.67
C SER A 89 -12.09 16.94 -13.72
N ARG A 90 -11.81 15.66 -13.40
CA ARG A 90 -10.74 15.23 -12.49
C ARG A 90 -10.76 15.91 -11.12
N ILE A 91 -11.95 16.16 -10.59
CA ILE A 91 -12.12 16.85 -9.29
C ILE A 91 -12.10 15.88 -8.11
N LEU A 92 -12.39 14.59 -8.33
CA LEU A 92 -12.44 13.60 -7.27
C LEU A 92 -11.06 13.00 -7.02
N ASN A 93 -10.44 13.32 -5.89
CA ASN A 93 -9.13 12.77 -5.46
C ASN A 93 -8.01 12.89 -6.53
N PRO A 94 -7.69 14.11 -6.99
CA PRO A 94 -6.70 14.34 -8.04
C PRO A 94 -5.32 13.78 -7.66
N GLY A 95 -4.71 13.03 -8.58
CA GLY A 95 -3.36 12.47 -8.41
C GLY A 95 -3.25 11.37 -7.36
N ARG A 96 -4.39 10.88 -6.85
CA ARG A 96 -4.47 9.85 -5.80
C ARG A 96 -5.19 8.58 -6.27
N PHE A 97 -5.57 8.50 -7.54
CA PHE A 97 -6.06 7.27 -8.13
C PHE A 97 -4.91 6.48 -8.77
N VAL A 98 -5.17 5.23 -9.15
CA VAL A 98 -4.18 4.28 -9.68
C VAL A 98 -3.35 4.92 -10.80
N GLY A 99 -2.02 4.86 -10.70
CA GLY A 99 -1.13 5.47 -11.69
C GLY A 99 -1.11 7.01 -11.65
N LYS A 100 -1.47 7.61 -10.50
CA LYS A 100 -1.54 9.04 -10.23
C LYS A 100 -2.44 9.82 -11.21
N ILE A 101 -3.53 9.20 -11.65
CA ILE A 101 -4.56 9.84 -12.48
C ILE A 101 -5.64 10.55 -11.66
#